data_AF-A0A914V9K4-F1
#
_entry.id   AF-A0A914V9K4-F1
#
_cell.length_a   1.000
_cell.length_b   1.000
_cell.length_c   1.000
_cell.angle_alpha   90.00
_cell.angle_beta   90.00
_cell.angle_gamma   90.00
#
_symmetry.space_group_name_H-M   'P 1'
#
loop_
_entity.id
_entity.type
_entity.pdbx_description
1 polymer ?
#
loop_
_entity_poly.entity_id
_entity_poly.type
_entity_poly.pdbx_seq_one_letter_code
_entity_poly.pdbx_strand_id
1 'polypeptide(L)'
;PVLDCSVAGRYAVDKQNYELKWTKVLAGTPTLITLGDRNYFGNDYELMQSASEGSYSLRIKKVNFTNDNGEFFCSLSVIDASKQFTARRAVVVVLGKRSAPTTLCRVEWCH
;
A
#
# COMPACT_ATOMS: atom_id res chain seq x y z
N PRO A 1 -0.05 -10.61 0.62
CA PRO A 1 -1.31 -9.82 0.53
C PRO A 1 -1.35 -9.01 -0.77
N VAL A 2 -2.51 -8.98 -1.43
CA VAL A 2 -2.74 -8.16 -2.62
C VAL A 2 -3.81 -7.13 -2.29
N LEU A 3 -3.56 -5.88 -2.65
CA LEU A 3 -4.49 -4.77 -2.55
C LEU A 3 -5.03 -4.52 -3.95
N ASP A 4 -6.28 -4.90 -4.16
CA ASP A 4 -6.88 -4.84 -5.49
C ASP A 4 -7.22 -3.40 -5.88
N CYS A 5 -6.83 -3.02 -7.09
CA CYS A 5 -7.30 -1.80 -7.73
C CYS A 5 -7.46 -2.03 -9.22
N SER A 6 -8.54 -1.50 -9.78
CA SER A 6 -8.79 -1.52 -11.20
C SER A 6 -9.42 -0.21 -11.65
N VAL A 7 -9.21 0.09 -12.93
CA VAL A 7 -9.84 1.21 -13.63
C VAL A 7 -10.41 0.73 -14.96
N ALA A 8 -11.27 1.54 -15.58
CA ALA A 8 -11.67 1.27 -16.95
C ALA A 8 -10.44 1.19 -17.85
N GLY A 9 -10.35 0.16 -18.71
CA GLY A 9 -9.14 -0.15 -19.49
C GLY A 9 -8.58 1.04 -20.28
N ARG A 10 -9.44 1.95 -20.77
CA ARG A 10 -9.01 3.20 -21.44
C ARG A 10 -8.03 4.04 -20.62
N TYR A 11 -8.19 4.07 -19.29
CA TYR A 11 -7.34 4.83 -18.38
C TYR A 11 -6.02 4.12 -18.08
N ALA A 12 -5.99 2.79 -18.17
CA ALA A 12 -4.76 2.00 -18.00
C ALA A 12 -3.87 2.01 -19.26
N VAL A 13 -4.48 2.18 -20.44
CA VAL A 13 -3.78 2.27 -21.73
C VAL A 13 -3.25 3.68 -22.00
N ASP A 14 -4.05 4.72 -21.74
CA ASP A 14 -3.69 6.10 -22.04
C ASP A 14 -2.83 6.73 -20.94
N LYS A 15 -1.54 6.39 -20.96
CA LYS A 15 -0.53 6.90 -20.01
C LYS A 15 -0.10 8.34 -20.28
N GLN A 16 -0.55 8.95 -21.37
CA GLN A 16 -0.21 10.35 -21.71
C GLN A 16 -1.17 11.33 -21.05
N ASN A 17 -2.43 10.94 -20.84
CA ASN A 17 -3.44 11.79 -20.22
C ASN A 17 -3.80 11.37 -18.79
N TYR A 18 -3.48 10.13 -18.42
CA TYR A 18 -3.86 9.56 -17.14
C TYR A 18 -2.67 8.95 -16.43
N GLU A 19 -2.66 9.10 -15.10
CA GLU A 19 -1.61 8.56 -14.25
C GLU A 19 -2.22 7.87 -13.03
N LEU A 20 -1.88 6.60 -12.86
CA LEU A 20 -2.28 5.81 -11.70
C LEU A 20 -1.20 5.86 -10.62
N LYS A 21 -1.61 5.87 -9.35
CA LYS A 21 -0.68 5.85 -8.22
C LYS A 21 -1.19 5.06 -7.05
N TRP A 22 -0.27 4.42 -6.35
CA TRP A 22 -0.47 3.92 -4.98
C TRP A 22 0.19 4.85 -3.99
N THR A 23 -0.53 5.20 -2.93
CA THR A 23 -0.03 5.96 -1.78
C THR A 23 -0.39 5.21 -0.51
N LYS A 24 0.53 5.10 0.44
CA LYS A 24 0.20 4.67 1.81
C LYS A 24 0.17 5.85 2.76
N VAL A 25 -0.64 5.75 3.80
CA VAL A 25 -0.71 6.69 4.91
C VAL A 25 -0.44 5.90 6.19
N LEU A 26 0.72 6.14 6.79
CA LEU A 26 1.14 5.51 8.05
C LEU A 26 1.21 6.60 9.12
N ALA A 27 0.46 6.43 10.21
CA ALA A 27 0.38 7.42 11.30
C ALA A 27 0.13 8.86 10.81
N GLY A 28 -0.70 9.03 9.77
CA GLY A 28 -1.03 10.34 9.18
C GLY A 28 -0.06 10.85 8.11
N THR A 29 1.07 10.18 7.88
CA THR A 29 2.07 10.60 6.87
C THR A 29 1.84 9.89 5.54
N PRO A 30 1.52 10.62 4.44
CA PRO A 30 1.40 10.03 3.12
C PRO A 30 2.77 9.73 2.52
N THR A 31 2.88 8.60 1.82
CA THR A 31 4.09 8.16 1.10
C THR A 31 3.69 7.55 -0.23
N LEU A 32 4.25 8.09 -1.32
CA LEU A 32 4.01 7.60 -2.69
C LEU A 32 4.75 6.27 -2.91
N ILE A 33 4.03 5.21 -3.26
CA ILE A 33 4.59 3.88 -3.53
C ILE A 33 4.86 3.71 -5.02
N THR A 34 3.89 4.04 -5.86
CA THR A 34 3.98 3.92 -7.32
C THR A 34 3.43 5.16 -8.01
N LEU A 35 3.92 5.41 -9.23
CA LEU A 35 3.43 6.44 -10.12
C LEU A 35 3.55 5.93 -11.56
N GLY A 36 2.43 5.67 -12.22
CA GLY A 36 2.40 4.95 -13.50
C GLY A 36 3.09 3.59 -13.38
N ASP A 37 4.07 3.33 -14.24
CA ASP A 37 4.86 2.09 -14.21
C ASP A 37 6.00 2.11 -13.17
N ARG A 38 6.28 3.28 -12.56
CA ARG A 38 7.38 3.42 -11.61
C ARG A 38 6.98 2.94 -10.23
N ASN A 39 7.83 2.13 -9.61
CA ASN A 39 7.68 1.67 -8.23
C ASN A 39 8.88 2.13 -7.39
N TYR A 40 8.64 3.03 -6.44
CA TYR A 40 9.66 3.63 -5.58
C TYR A 40 10.11 2.70 -4.44
N PHE A 41 9.32 1.68 -4.14
CA PHE A 41 9.54 0.73 -3.05
C PHE A 41 9.52 -0.71 -3.58
N GLY A 42 10.19 -0.96 -4.71
CA GLY A 42 10.18 -2.24 -5.42
C GLY A 42 10.69 -3.44 -4.61
N ASN A 43 11.44 -3.21 -3.53
CA ASN A 43 11.89 -4.28 -2.63
C ASN A 43 10.77 -4.79 -1.72
N ASP A 44 9.82 -3.91 -1.36
CA ASP A 44 8.75 -4.19 -0.40
C ASP A 44 7.41 -4.46 -1.09
N TYR A 45 7.18 -3.82 -2.23
CA TYR A 45 5.93 -3.91 -2.98
C TYR A 45 6.17 -4.31 -4.44
N GLU A 46 5.24 -5.07 -4.99
CA GLU A 46 5.16 -5.43 -6.40
C GLU A 46 3.92 -4.78 -7.00
N LEU A 47 4.09 -4.04 -8.10
CA LEU A 47 2.98 -3.48 -8.87
C LEU A 47 2.50 -4.54 -9.86
N MET A 48 1.26 -5.00 -9.70
CA MET A 48 0.61 -5.97 -10.59
C MET A 48 -0.32 -5.21 -11.53
N GLN A 49 0.08 -5.08 -12.80
CA GLN A 49 -0.67 -4.30 -13.77
C GLN A 49 -0.97 -5.09 -15.05
N SER A 50 -2.18 -4.90 -15.57
CA SER A 50 -2.62 -5.42 -16.87
C SER A 50 -3.47 -4.37 -17.56
N ALA A 51 -2.96 -3.81 -18.66
CA ALA A 51 -3.66 -2.76 -19.39
C ALA A 51 -4.96 -3.27 -20.04
N SER A 52 -5.00 -4.52 -20.50
CA SER A 52 -6.18 -5.14 -21.10
C SER A 52 -7.29 -5.41 -20.07
N GLU A 53 -6.92 -5.69 -18.83
CA GLU A 53 -7.88 -5.93 -17.73
C GLU A 53 -8.15 -4.68 -16.90
N GLY A 54 -7.40 -3.59 -17.15
CA GLY A 54 -7.45 -2.37 -16.35
C GLY A 54 -6.98 -2.57 -14.91
N SER A 55 -6.19 -3.62 -14.62
CA SER A 55 -5.70 -3.90 -13.28
C SER A 55 -4.46 -3.06 -12.95
N TYR A 56 -4.41 -2.59 -11.70
CA TYR A 56 -3.33 -1.80 -11.15
C TYR A 56 -3.19 -2.11 -9.64
N SER A 57 -3.14 -3.40 -9.31
CA SER A 57 -3.11 -3.91 -7.93
C SER A 57 -1.71 -3.83 -7.32
N LEU A 58 -1.63 -3.73 -5.99
CA LEU A 58 -0.36 -3.69 -5.26
C LEU A 58 -0.21 -4.93 -4.39
N ARG A 59 0.87 -5.70 -4.59
CA ARG A 59 1.21 -6.83 -3.73
C ARG A 59 2.27 -6.43 -2.71
N ILE A 60 2.00 -6.69 -1.44
CA ILE A 60 2.99 -6.56 -0.35
C ILE A 60 3.82 -7.85 -0.35
N LYS A 61 5.13 -7.74 -0.64
CA LYS A 61 6.04 -8.90 -0.74
C LYS A 61 6.30 -9.53 0.61
N LYS A 62 6.60 -8.70 1.61
CA LYS A 62 6.84 -9.12 3.00
C LYS A 62 6.18 -8.14 3.95
N VAL A 63 5.20 -8.64 4.71
CA VAL A 63 4.45 -7.81 5.67
C VAL A 63 5.35 -7.39 6.82
N ASN A 64 5.36 -6.09 7.11
CA ASN A 64 6.09 -5.46 8.20
C ASN A 64 5.16 -4.54 8.99
N PHE A 65 5.15 -4.69 10.32
CA PHE A 65 4.28 -3.92 11.20
C PHE A 65 4.48 -2.40 11.05
N THR A 66 5.73 -1.94 11.04
CA THR A 66 6.06 -0.52 10.95
C THR A 66 5.71 0.08 9.59
N ASN A 67 5.84 -0.71 8.51
CA ASN A 67 5.75 -0.19 7.15
C ASN A 67 4.41 -0.43 6.46
N ASP A 68 3.60 -1.37 6.96
CA ASP A 68 2.37 -1.79 6.30
C ASP A 68 1.12 -1.66 7.19
N ASN A 69 1.26 -1.35 8.48
CA ASN A 69 0.11 -1.13 9.34
C ASN A 69 -0.47 0.29 9.15
N GLY A 70 -1.40 0.42 8.21
CA GLY A 70 -2.02 1.70 7.87
C GLY A 70 -2.97 1.61 6.68
N GLU A 71 -3.16 2.75 6.02
CA GLU A 71 -4.13 2.88 4.94
C GLU A 71 -3.43 3.01 3.58
N PHE A 72 -3.98 2.37 2.56
CA PHE A 72 -3.46 2.37 1.21
C PHE A 72 -4.53 2.88 0.25
N PHE A 73 -4.11 3.72 -0.69
CA PHE A 73 -4.99 4.41 -1.63
C PHE A 73 -4.47 4.21 -3.05
N CYS A 74 -5.36 3.71 -3.90
CA CYS A 74 -5.18 3.73 -5.35
C CYS A 74 -5.88 4.97 -5.90
N SER A 75 -5.21 5.76 -6.73
CA SER A 75 -5.77 6.95 -7.35
C SER A 75 -5.44 7.04 -8.84
N LEU A 76 -6.33 7.67 -9.59
CA LEU A 76 -6.19 8.05 -10.98
C LEU A 76 -6.18 9.58 -11.07
N SER A 77 -5.12 10.16 -11.62
CA SER A 77 -5.01 11.58 -11.93
C SER A 77 -5.18 11.80 -13.43
N VAL A 78 -5.86 12.89 -13.80
CA VAL A 78 -5.86 13.43 -15.17
C VAL A 78 -4.80 14.50 -15.23
N ILE A 79 -3.79 14.31 -16.07
CA ILE A 79 -2.55 15.10 -16.07
C ILE A 79 -2.85 16.59 -16.35
N ASP A 80 -3.68 16.87 -17.35
CA ASP A 80 -3.94 18.25 -17.80
C ASP A 80 -5.12 18.94 -17.11
N ALA A 81 -5.90 18.22 -16.30
CA ALA A 81 -7.18 18.72 -15.77
C ALA A 81 -7.20 18.92 -14.24
N SER A 82 -6.05 18.77 -13.56
CA SER A 82 -5.94 18.79 -12.09
C SER A 82 -7.01 17.97 -11.37
N LYS A 83 -7.51 16.90 -12.03
CA LYS A 83 -8.62 16.09 -11.56
C LYS A 83 -8.07 14.77 -11.03
N GLN A 84 -8.45 14.41 -9.80
CA GLN A 84 -8.07 13.15 -9.19
C GLN A 84 -9.29 12.36 -8.77
N PHE A 85 -9.25 11.06 -9.00
CA PHE A 85 -10.21 10.07 -8.51
C PHE A 85 -9.48 9.10 -7.60
N THR A 86 -10.05 8.82 -6.44
CA THR A 86 -9.45 7.90 -5.46
C THR A 86 -10.42 6.77 -5.21
N ALA A 87 -9.93 5.53 -5.28
CA ALA A 87 -10.71 4.35 -4.93
C ALA A 87 -11.01 4.32 -3.42
N ARG A 88 -11.81 3.35 -2.98
CA ARG A 88 -11.97 3.09 -1.54
C ARG A 88 -10.61 2.72 -0.93
N ARG A 89 -10.33 3.24 0.27
CA ARG A 89 -9.10 2.94 0.99
C ARG A 89 -9.04 1.46 1.36
N ALA A 90 -7.87 0.86 1.22
CA ALA A 90 -7.54 -0.46 1.74
C ALA A 90 -6.86 -0.29 3.10
N VAL A 91 -7.48 -0.80 4.17
CA VAL A 91 -6.90 -0.77 5.53
C VAL A 91 -6.15 -2.06 5.77
N VAL A 92 -4.86 -1.96 6.10
CA VAL A 92 -4.01 -3.09 6.43
C VAL A 92 -3.68 -3.04 7.92
N VAL A 93 -4.06 -4.10 8.63
CA VAL A 93 -3.77 -4.27 10.05
C VAL A 93 -2.78 -5.43 10.20
N VAL A 94 -1.60 -5.14 10.72
CA VAL A 94 -0.55 -6.14 10.93
C VAL A 94 -0.60 -6.63 12.37
N LEU A 95 -0.81 -7.94 12.55
CA LEU A 95 -0.83 -8.55 13.87
C LEU A 95 0.57 -9.00 14.26
N GLY A 96 1.10 -8.44 15.35
CA GLY A 96 2.31 -8.93 16.01
C GLY A 96 2.00 -10.10 16.95
N LYS A 97 2.97 -11.00 17.15
CA LYS A 97 2.92 -11.91 18.30
C LYS A 97 3.05 -11.06 19.56
N ARG A 98 2.12 -11.20 20.52
CA ARG A 98 2.36 -10.71 21.89
C ARG A 98 3.67 -11.32 22.37
N SER A 99 4.68 -10.50 22.68
CA SER A 99 5.74 -10.96 23.57
C SER A 99 5.03 -11.35 24.87
N ALA A 100 5.28 -12.58 25.34
CA ALA A 100 4.88 -12.97 26.69
C ALA A 100 5.37 -11.87 27.63
N PRO A 101 4.59 -11.46 28.64
CA PRO A 101 5.08 -10.51 29.63
C PRO A 101 6.38 -11.10 30.16
N THR A 102 7.48 -10.37 29.99
CA THR A 102 8.74 -10.73 30.62
C THR A 102 8.43 -10.79 32.10
N THR A 103 8.29 -11.99 32.65
CA THR A 103 8.24 -12.21 34.09
C THR A 103 9.57 -11.66 34.59
N LEU A 104 9.56 -10.41 35.06
CA LEU A 104 10.54 -9.92 36.00
C LEU A 104 10.38 -10.84 37.20
N CYS A 105 11.14 -11.93 37.24
CA CYS A 105 11.46 -12.57 38.50
C CYS A 105 12.19 -11.49 39.30
N ARG A 106 11.42 -10.78 40.12
CA ARG A 106 11.94 -9.97 41.20
C ARG A 106 12.73 -10.95 42.07
N VAL A 107 14.01 -10.70 42.20
CA VAL A 107 14.95 -11.49 43.00
C VAL A 107 14.56 -11.33 44.46
N GLU A 108 13.56 -12.07 44.90
CA GLU A 108 13.10 -12.22 46.28
C GLU A 108 12.22 -13.48 46.23
N TRP A 109 12.45 -14.46 47.11
CA TRP A 109 11.72 -15.75 47.19
C TRP A 109 12.21 -16.89 46.28
N CYS A 110 13.52 -17.20 46.32
CA CYS A 110 13.96 -18.60 46.33
C CYS A 110 14.49 -18.89 47.74
N HIS A 111 13.68 -19.57 48.56
CA HIS A 111 14.08 -20.19 49.82
C HIS A 111 13.73 -21.67 49.77
#